data_AF-A0A1B9NJP8-F1
#
_entry.id   AF-A0A1B9NJP8-F1
#
_cell.length_a   1.000
_cell.length_b   1.000
_cell.length_c   1.000
_cell.angle_alpha   90.00
_cell.angle_beta   90.00
_cell.angle_gamma   90.00
#
_symmetry.space_group_name_H-M   'P 1'
#
loop_
_entity.id
_entity.type
_entity.pdbx_description
1 polymer ?
#
loop_
_entity_poly.entity_id
_entity_poly.type
_entity_poly.pdbx_seq_one_letter_code
_entity_poly.pdbx_strand_id
1 'polypeptide(L)'
;MLWQPDCGKTWKRPQSNKLIAETDNDKHWQCYLYELDSYRPLALVYGNAQQDNIKLYWYQNDHLGTPIALTGSLGDTLYECQYNAYGQIINETYHQDDIDSLPDNPLRFQGQYYDEETGLHYNLNRYYDPFTGRYITQDPLGILGGLNSYQYAGSDPINWIDLLGLIKVENNGFEAIAEKEAAGTAQAGNKVLNYVDEPSFNPAGIGGAAQPWSIKGRLKHVQLPTEGKIRFIPAETYSPTNPLPRGPNNGYIDKFGNEWVKGPSRTYGQAFEWDVQLSPKGRAQLGWASRDGSHLNVSLDGKITHK
;
A
#
# COMPACT_ATOMS: atom_id res chain seq x y z
N MET A 1 14.90 15.61 -0.35
CA MET A 1 14.64 16.16 0.99
C MET A 1 13.81 17.39 0.78
N LEU A 2 12.49 17.28 0.94
CA LEU A 2 11.58 18.41 0.74
C LEU A 2 11.35 19.03 2.13
N TRP A 3 11.82 20.26 2.27
CA TRP A 3 11.54 21.12 3.41
C TRP A 3 10.33 21.97 3.02
N GLN A 4 9.22 21.85 3.74
CA GLN A 4 8.10 22.78 3.63
C GLN A 4 7.90 23.39 5.01
N PRO A 5 7.97 24.73 5.14
CA PRO A 5 7.63 25.43 6.36
C PRO A 5 6.12 25.71 6.41
N ASP A 6 5.48 25.37 7.53
CA ASP A 6 4.21 25.92 7.98
C ASP A 6 4.37 26.40 9.44
N CYS A 7 3.58 27.39 9.86
CA CYS A 7 3.46 27.89 11.24
C CYS A 7 4.74 28.05 12.12
N GLY A 8 5.92 28.27 11.52
CA GLY A 8 7.20 28.35 12.26
C GLY A 8 7.83 26.99 12.59
N LYS A 9 7.23 25.89 12.16
CA LYS A 9 7.78 24.54 12.22
C LYS A 9 8.49 24.18 10.93
N THR A 10 9.49 23.32 11.04
CA THR A 10 10.18 22.75 9.88
C THR A 10 10.18 21.23 9.96
N TRP A 11 9.83 20.58 8.85
CA TRP A 11 9.68 19.12 8.78
C TRP A 11 10.77 18.43 7.99
N LYS A 12 11.05 17.19 8.37
CA LYS A 12 11.84 16.24 7.58
C LYS A 12 10.97 15.06 7.17
N ARG A 13 10.88 14.86 5.86
CA ARG A 13 10.38 13.64 5.23
C ARG A 13 11.49 13.03 4.36
N PRO A 14 12.00 11.82 4.66
CA PRO A 14 12.89 11.10 3.77
C PRO A 14 12.09 10.64 2.53
N GLN A 15 12.74 9.94 1.60
CA GLN A 15 12.12 9.50 0.34
C GLN A 15 10.84 8.64 0.50
N SER A 16 10.54 8.17 1.71
CA SER A 16 9.35 7.36 2.06
C SER A 16 8.12 8.19 2.50
N ASN A 17 8.06 9.49 2.22
CA ASN A 17 6.97 10.44 2.53
C ASN A 17 6.48 10.52 4.01
N LYS A 18 7.05 9.76 4.93
CA LYS A 18 6.78 9.77 6.38
C LYS A 18 7.42 10.98 7.05
N LEU A 19 6.72 11.60 8.01
CA LEU A 19 7.28 12.65 8.85
C LEU A 19 8.21 12.04 9.88
N ILE A 20 9.53 12.20 9.76
CA ILE A 20 10.46 11.59 10.73
C ILE A 20 10.91 12.56 11.82
N ALA A 21 10.82 13.86 11.56
CA ALA A 21 11.21 14.87 12.52
C ALA A 21 10.58 16.22 12.21
N GLU A 22 10.37 17.00 13.26
CA GLU A 22 10.07 18.42 13.16
C GLU A 22 10.76 19.22 14.26
N THR A 23 10.88 20.53 14.04
CA THR A 23 11.36 21.48 15.05
C THR A 23 10.62 22.80 14.93
N ASP A 24 10.31 23.39 16.08
CA ASP A 24 9.77 24.74 16.21
C ASP A 24 10.92 25.70 16.56
N ASN A 25 11.27 26.58 15.61
CA ASN A 25 12.15 27.75 15.79
C ASN A 25 13.33 27.55 16.77
N ASP A 26 14.02 26.41 16.67
CA ASP A 26 15.15 26.01 17.53
C ASP A 26 14.87 25.95 19.04
N LYS A 27 13.61 25.81 19.49
CA LYS A 27 13.25 25.60 20.91
C LYS A 27 13.03 24.14 21.23
N HIS A 28 12.19 23.49 20.44
CA HIS A 28 11.84 22.08 20.61
C HIS A 28 12.07 21.35 19.30
N TRP A 29 12.51 20.11 19.41
CA TRP A 29 12.58 19.19 18.29
C TRP A 29 11.94 17.88 18.70
N GLN A 30 11.29 17.25 17.75
CA GLN A 30 10.73 15.93 17.95
C GLN A 30 10.96 15.03 16.75
N CYS A 31 11.20 13.76 17.03
CA CYS A 31 11.46 12.72 16.06
C CYS A 31 10.45 11.59 16.25
N TYR A 32 9.77 11.22 15.17
CA TYR A 32 8.78 10.15 15.16
C TYR A 32 9.42 8.85 14.73
N LEU A 33 9.23 7.81 15.54
CA LEU A 33 9.58 6.43 15.23
C LEU A 33 8.31 5.69 14.85
N TYR A 34 8.38 4.88 13.79
CA TYR A 34 7.25 4.13 13.25
C TYR A 34 7.48 2.64 13.36
N GLU A 35 6.39 1.86 13.35
CA GLU A 35 6.46 0.42 13.13
C GLU A 35 7.13 0.10 11.78
N LEU A 36 7.80 -1.05 11.72
CA LEU A 36 8.49 -1.53 10.51
C LEU A 36 7.49 -1.58 9.34
N ASP A 37 7.88 -0.95 8.23
CA ASP A 37 7.07 -0.90 7.01
C ASP A 37 5.63 -0.38 7.19
N SER A 38 5.39 0.52 8.16
CA SER A 38 4.06 1.10 8.42
C SER A 38 4.10 2.61 8.67
N TYR A 39 2.95 3.30 8.55
CA TYR A 39 2.77 4.70 8.97
C TYR A 39 2.26 4.82 10.42
N ARG A 40 2.14 3.69 11.13
CA ARG A 40 1.79 3.60 12.54
C ARG A 40 2.92 4.13 13.42
N PRO A 41 2.72 5.22 14.16
CA PRO A 41 3.76 5.74 15.02
C PRO A 41 3.91 4.85 16.25
N LEU A 42 5.15 4.56 16.60
CA LEU A 42 5.52 3.69 17.71
C LEU A 42 5.98 4.50 18.92
N ALA A 43 6.85 5.49 18.67
CA ALA A 43 7.43 6.29 19.73
C ALA A 43 7.79 7.69 19.25
N LEU A 44 7.92 8.61 20.21
CA LEU A 44 8.27 10.00 19.99
C LEU A 44 9.48 10.34 20.87
N VAL A 45 10.56 10.77 20.22
CA VAL A 45 11.72 11.33 20.90
C VAL A 45 11.56 12.84 20.88
N TYR A 46 11.48 13.46 22.05
CA TYR A 46 11.30 14.90 22.20
C TYR A 46 12.49 15.49 22.93
N GLY A 47 13.00 16.60 22.44
CA GLY A 47 14.07 17.35 23.08
C GLY A 47 13.83 18.85 23.02
N ASN A 48 14.39 19.55 24.00
CA ASN A 48 14.47 21.00 24.00
C ASN A 48 15.89 21.40 23.61
N ALA A 49 16.10 22.30 22.65
CA ALA A 49 17.44 22.65 22.20
C ALA A 49 18.22 23.51 23.22
N GLN A 50 17.52 24.12 24.19
CA GLN A 50 18.09 24.96 25.24
C GLN A 50 18.35 24.18 26.55
N GLN A 51 17.83 22.95 26.66
CA GLN A 51 18.01 22.09 27.82
C GLN A 51 18.55 20.73 27.34
N ASP A 52 19.60 20.20 27.97
CA ASP A 52 20.12 18.87 27.63
C ASP A 52 19.23 17.75 28.21
N ASN A 53 17.96 17.75 27.81
CA ASN A 53 16.93 16.85 28.29
C ASN A 53 16.20 16.25 27.10
N ILE A 54 16.35 14.93 26.94
CA ILE A 54 15.69 14.14 25.92
C ILE A 54 14.69 13.23 26.63
N LYS A 55 13.42 13.32 26.22
CA LYS A 55 12.34 12.48 26.72
C LYS A 55 11.86 11.54 25.63
N LEU A 56 11.47 10.34 26.04
CA LEU A 56 10.90 9.31 25.17
C LEU A 56 9.45 9.06 25.57
N TYR A 57 8.57 9.10 24.59
CA TYR A 57 7.15 8.81 24.75
C TYR A 57 6.74 7.66 23.82
N TRP A 58 5.72 6.91 24.21
CA TRP A 58 5.19 5.80 23.43
C TRP A 58 3.78 6.07 22.97
N TYR A 59 3.53 5.81 21.69
CA TYR A 59 2.20 5.92 21.12
C TYR A 59 1.36 4.70 21.47
N GLN A 60 0.13 4.94 21.88
CA GLN A 60 -0.92 3.93 21.86
C GLN A 60 -1.84 4.24 20.69
N ASN A 61 -2.00 3.27 19.79
CA ASN A 61 -2.78 3.44 18.57
C ASN A 61 -4.09 2.66 18.63
N ASP A 62 -5.09 3.11 17.87
CA ASP A 62 -6.29 2.31 17.58
C ASP A 62 -6.01 1.19 16.57
N HIS A 63 -7.06 0.48 16.14
CA HIS A 63 -6.92 -0.60 15.14
C HIS A 63 -6.47 -0.10 13.76
N LEU A 64 -6.69 1.18 13.45
CA LEU A 64 -6.25 1.86 12.23
C LEU A 64 -4.82 2.34 12.29
N GLY A 65 -4.17 2.30 13.45
CA GLY A 65 -2.87 2.92 13.61
C GLY A 65 -2.89 4.39 13.95
N THR A 66 -4.06 4.93 14.31
CA THR A 66 -4.25 6.33 14.71
C THR A 66 -3.83 6.50 16.17
N PRO A 67 -2.95 7.47 16.49
CA PRO A 67 -2.59 7.79 17.87
C PRO A 67 -3.79 8.18 18.72
N ILE A 68 -4.08 7.42 19.78
CA ILE A 68 -5.15 7.72 20.74
C ILE A 68 -4.60 8.09 22.13
N ALA A 69 -3.35 7.77 22.44
CA ALA A 69 -2.70 8.20 23.67
C ALA A 69 -1.18 8.27 23.55
N LEU A 70 -0.55 9.04 24.44
CA LEU A 70 0.89 9.07 24.66
C LEU A 70 1.20 8.69 26.11
N THR A 71 2.13 7.75 26.29
CA THR A 71 2.61 7.34 27.61
C THR A 71 4.06 7.77 27.83
N GLY A 72 4.38 8.17 29.07
CA GLY A 72 5.74 8.47 29.50
C GLY A 72 6.61 7.23 29.65
N SER A 73 7.88 7.43 30.02
CA SER A 73 8.86 6.36 30.21
C SER A 73 8.51 5.38 31.33
N LEU A 74 7.64 5.78 32.27
CA LEU A 74 7.20 4.95 33.39
C LEU A 74 5.84 4.28 33.12
N GLY A 75 5.25 4.49 31.94
CA GLY A 75 3.96 3.92 31.53
C GLY A 75 2.75 4.72 31.99
N ASP A 76 2.96 5.90 32.57
CA ASP A 76 1.92 6.89 32.88
C ASP A 76 1.34 7.48 31.59
N THR A 77 0.01 7.50 31.47
CA THR A 77 -0.67 8.18 30.36
C THR A 77 -0.59 9.69 30.57
N LEU A 78 -0.06 10.41 29.59
CA LEU A 78 0.15 11.87 29.64
C LEU A 78 -0.84 12.63 28.76
N TYR A 79 -1.27 12.00 27.68
CA TYR A 79 -2.26 12.52 26.76
C TYR A 79 -3.15 11.37 26.28
N GLU A 80 -4.44 11.64 26.10
CA GLU A 80 -5.38 10.76 25.44
C GLU A 80 -6.37 11.58 24.59
N CYS A 81 -6.87 10.97 23.52
CA CYS A 81 -7.93 11.54 22.71
C CYS A 81 -8.87 10.47 22.16
N GLN A 82 -10.07 10.92 21.78
CA GLN A 82 -11.08 10.09 21.14
C GLN A 82 -11.46 10.72 19.81
N TYR A 83 -11.56 9.89 18.78
CA TYR A 83 -11.97 10.30 17.44
C TYR A 83 -13.39 9.82 17.13
N ASN A 84 -14.09 10.58 16.29
CA ASN A 84 -15.21 10.02 15.54
C ASN A 84 -14.69 9.13 14.39
N ALA A 85 -15.61 8.48 13.66
CA ALA A 85 -15.24 7.59 12.55
C ALA A 85 -14.47 8.28 11.41
N TYR A 86 -14.54 9.62 11.30
CA TYR A 86 -13.87 10.42 10.28
C TYR A 86 -12.63 11.15 10.80
N GLY A 87 -12.14 10.82 12.00
CA GLY A 87 -10.88 11.35 12.51
C GLY A 87 -10.98 12.74 13.11
N GLN A 88 -12.18 13.25 13.39
CA GLN A 88 -12.35 14.46 14.20
C GLN A 88 -12.19 14.11 15.67
N ILE A 89 -11.37 14.87 16.40
CA ILE A 89 -11.26 14.74 17.86
C ILE A 89 -12.58 15.18 18.49
N ILE A 90 -13.20 14.28 19.26
CA ILE A 90 -14.43 14.54 20.02
C ILE A 90 -14.13 14.84 21.49
N ASN A 91 -13.00 14.35 22.01
CA ASN A 91 -12.54 14.60 23.36
C ASN A 91 -11.01 14.46 23.40
N GLU A 92 -10.35 15.29 24.20
CA GLU A 92 -8.92 15.23 24.46
C GLU A 92 -8.64 15.58 25.92
N THR A 93 -7.72 14.84 26.54
CA THR A 93 -7.35 15.01 27.95
C THR A 93 -5.84 15.00 28.08
N TYR A 94 -5.31 15.99 28.82
CA TYR A 94 -3.93 16.01 29.29
C TYR A 94 -3.91 15.65 30.77
N HIS A 95 -3.06 14.69 31.14
CA HIS A 95 -2.98 14.13 32.50
C HIS A 95 -1.83 14.71 33.33
N GLN A 96 -1.25 15.82 32.86
CA GLN A 96 -0.18 16.55 33.54
C GLN A 96 -0.49 18.05 33.58
N ASP A 97 -0.13 18.70 34.70
CA ASP A 97 -0.41 20.12 34.92
C ASP A 97 0.39 21.05 34.00
N ASP A 98 1.64 20.68 33.69
CA ASP A 98 2.55 21.44 32.82
C ASP A 98 2.44 20.94 31.38
N ILE A 99 1.36 21.34 30.71
CA ILE A 99 1.04 20.93 29.33
C ILE A 99 2.10 21.42 28.35
N ASP A 100 2.69 22.59 28.57
CA ASP A 100 3.74 23.17 27.72
C ASP A 100 5.04 22.34 27.74
N SER A 101 5.19 21.45 28.72
CA SER A 101 6.33 20.53 28.82
C SER A 101 6.13 19.20 28.07
N LEU A 102 4.91 18.98 27.54
CA LEU A 102 4.56 17.81 26.74
C LEU A 102 4.83 18.10 25.25
N PRO A 103 5.14 17.05 24.47
CA PRO A 103 5.26 17.20 23.03
C PRO A 103 3.90 17.45 22.38
N ASP A 104 3.91 18.20 21.28
CA ASP A 104 2.76 18.29 20.39
C ASP A 104 2.48 16.93 19.73
N ASN A 105 1.20 16.55 19.65
CA ASN A 105 0.78 15.37 18.91
C ASN A 105 -0.02 15.75 17.63
N PRO A 106 0.65 16.15 16.55
CA PRO A 106 -0.01 16.53 15.30
C PRO A 106 -0.38 15.33 14.42
N LEU A 107 0.04 14.11 14.76
CA LEU A 107 -0.29 12.94 13.95
C LEU A 107 -1.79 12.63 14.02
N ARG A 108 -2.37 12.26 12.88
CA ARG A 108 -3.80 11.89 12.75
C ARG A 108 -3.91 10.50 12.13
N PHE A 109 -4.88 10.25 11.27
CA PHE A 109 -4.90 9.00 10.49
C PHE A 109 -3.56 8.78 9.78
N GLN A 110 -3.25 7.52 9.47
CA GLN A 110 -1.98 7.18 8.83
C GLN A 110 -1.71 8.04 7.58
N GLY A 111 -0.58 8.75 7.57
CA GLY A 111 -0.19 9.70 6.51
C GLY A 111 -0.59 11.16 6.74
N GLN A 112 -1.52 11.41 7.68
CA GLN A 112 -2.05 12.73 7.97
C GLN A 112 -1.31 13.46 9.09
N TYR A 113 -1.19 14.77 8.92
CA TYR A 113 -0.63 15.71 9.89
C TYR A 113 -1.64 16.84 10.15
N TYR A 114 -1.87 17.19 11.40
CA TYR A 114 -2.75 18.28 11.79
C TYR A 114 -2.08 19.63 11.58
N ASP A 115 -2.64 20.41 10.67
CA ASP A 115 -2.26 21.78 10.44
C ASP A 115 -3.11 22.68 11.37
N GLU A 116 -2.47 23.23 12.39
CA GLU A 116 -3.10 24.09 13.38
C GLU A 116 -3.63 25.40 12.79
N GLU A 117 -2.98 25.96 11.76
CA GLU A 117 -3.38 27.25 11.17
C GLU A 117 -4.73 27.13 10.46
N THR A 118 -4.97 25.99 9.82
CA THR A 118 -6.19 25.73 9.05
C THR A 118 -7.22 24.91 9.81
N GLY A 119 -6.80 24.16 10.83
CA GLY A 119 -7.59 23.12 11.48
C GLY A 119 -7.79 21.88 10.61
N LEU A 120 -7.18 21.81 9.43
CA LEU A 120 -7.29 20.72 8.48
C LEU A 120 -6.17 19.69 8.71
N HIS A 121 -6.33 18.52 8.10
CA HIS A 121 -5.31 17.50 8.12
C HIS A 121 -4.57 17.48 6.77
N TYR A 122 -3.31 17.87 6.77
CA TYR A 122 -2.43 17.74 5.61
C TYR A 122 -2.12 16.25 5.35
N ASN A 123 -2.55 15.74 4.21
CA ASN A 123 -2.35 14.35 3.77
C ASN A 123 -1.55 14.31 2.46
N LEU A 124 -0.32 14.82 2.52
CA LEU A 124 0.68 14.86 1.43
C LEU A 124 0.21 15.57 0.14
N ASN A 125 -0.65 14.92 -0.63
CA ASN A 125 -1.16 15.47 -1.89
C ASN A 125 -2.43 16.31 -1.71
N ARG A 126 -3.14 16.17 -0.57
CA ARG A 126 -4.42 16.84 -0.33
C ARG A 126 -4.58 17.26 1.12
N TYR A 127 -5.41 18.28 1.34
CA TYR A 127 -5.93 18.63 2.66
C TYR A 127 -7.26 17.93 2.91
N TYR A 128 -7.36 17.26 4.06
CA TYR A 128 -8.53 16.54 4.54
C TYR A 128 -9.22 17.35 5.64
N ASP A 129 -10.53 17.47 5.53
CA ASP A 129 -11.38 18.08 6.54
C ASP A 129 -12.08 16.97 7.35
N PRO A 130 -11.72 16.77 8.63
CA PRO A 130 -12.32 15.75 9.47
C PRO A 130 -13.78 16.06 9.85
N PHE A 131 -14.21 17.33 9.78
CA PHE A 131 -15.59 17.73 10.08
C PHE A 131 -16.55 17.28 8.98
N THR A 132 -16.17 17.47 7.71
CA THR A 132 -16.96 16.99 6.56
C THR A 132 -16.63 15.56 6.13
N GLY A 133 -15.52 14.99 6.62
CA GLY A 133 -15.08 13.63 6.30
C GLY A 133 -14.55 13.48 4.87
N ARG A 134 -13.98 14.54 4.30
CA ARG A 134 -13.63 14.62 2.87
C ARG A 134 -12.37 15.44 2.61
N TYR A 135 -11.79 15.27 1.43
CA TYR A 135 -10.77 16.20 0.95
C TYR A 135 -11.42 17.51 0.52
N ILE A 136 -10.71 18.63 0.73
CA ILE A 136 -11.15 19.96 0.30
C ILE A 136 -10.68 20.32 -1.11
N THR A 137 -9.81 19.50 -1.70
CA THR A 137 -9.28 19.65 -3.05
C THR A 137 -9.59 18.42 -3.90
N GLN A 138 -9.75 18.63 -5.21
CA GLN A 138 -10.01 17.56 -6.16
C GLN A 138 -8.80 16.60 -6.24
N ASP A 139 -9.06 15.29 -6.34
CA ASP A 139 -8.05 14.27 -6.56
C ASP A 139 -7.15 14.59 -7.77
N PRO A 140 -5.81 14.71 -7.58
CA PRO A 140 -4.86 14.91 -8.67
C PRO A 140 -4.88 13.80 -9.73
N LEU A 141 -5.30 12.58 -9.37
CA LEU A 141 -5.45 11.45 -10.30
C LEU A 141 -6.77 11.52 -11.09
N GLY A 142 -7.64 12.49 -10.80
CA GLY A 142 -8.92 12.66 -11.47
C GLY A 142 -9.79 11.41 -11.31
N ILE A 143 -10.26 10.86 -12.44
CA ILE A 143 -11.15 9.69 -12.43
C ILE A 143 -10.45 8.39 -12.00
N LEU A 144 -9.11 8.35 -12.04
CA LEU A 144 -8.34 7.18 -11.60
C LEU A 144 -8.36 7.01 -10.08
N GLY A 145 -8.52 8.10 -9.32
CA GLY A 145 -8.75 8.07 -7.87
C GLY A 145 -10.17 7.67 -7.47
N GLY A 146 -11.09 7.60 -8.44
CA GLY A 146 -12.49 7.22 -8.26
C GLY A 146 -13.47 8.24 -8.84
N LEU A 147 -14.76 7.89 -8.82
CA LEU A 147 -15.83 8.75 -9.35
C LEU A 147 -16.06 10.01 -8.50
N ASN A 148 -15.75 9.95 -7.21
CA ASN A 148 -15.88 11.07 -6.30
C ASN A 148 -14.49 11.60 -5.93
N SER A 149 -14.08 12.69 -6.58
CA SER A 149 -12.73 13.24 -6.45
C SER A 149 -12.43 13.90 -5.09
N TYR A 150 -13.40 13.98 -4.18
CA TYR A 150 -13.22 14.54 -2.83
C TYR A 150 -13.32 13.45 -1.74
N GLN A 151 -13.45 12.18 -2.13
CA GLN A 151 -13.71 11.09 -1.20
C GLN A 151 -12.44 10.69 -0.43
N TYR A 152 -12.56 10.60 0.89
CA TYR A 152 -11.57 9.93 1.73
C TYR A 152 -11.93 8.45 1.89
N ALA A 153 -10.95 7.55 1.76
CA ALA A 153 -11.05 6.13 2.12
C ALA A 153 -12.29 5.40 1.57
N GLY A 154 -12.81 5.79 0.39
CA GLY A 154 -14.03 5.19 -0.15
C GLY A 154 -15.31 5.43 0.69
N SER A 155 -15.31 6.45 1.55
CA SER A 155 -16.35 6.69 2.58
C SER A 155 -16.46 5.58 3.62
N ASP A 156 -15.41 4.77 3.79
CA ASP A 156 -15.30 3.74 4.81
C ASP A 156 -13.96 3.85 5.57
N PRO A 157 -13.77 4.94 6.33
CA PRO A 157 -12.54 5.21 7.07
C PRO A 157 -12.28 4.22 8.22
N ILE A 158 -13.25 3.37 8.57
CA ILE A 158 -13.12 2.36 9.63
C ILE A 158 -12.29 1.17 9.16
N ASN A 159 -12.35 0.87 7.85
CA ASN A 159 -11.68 -0.29 7.25
C ASN A 159 -10.55 0.09 6.29
N TRP A 160 -10.57 1.32 5.77
CA TRP A 160 -9.65 1.79 4.75
C TRP A 160 -8.93 3.07 5.19
N ILE A 161 -7.70 3.21 4.72
CA ILE A 161 -6.86 4.41 4.93
C ILE A 161 -6.38 4.94 3.58
N ASP A 162 -5.96 6.20 3.50
CA ASP A 162 -5.34 6.77 2.31
C ASP A 162 -4.05 7.50 2.71
N LEU A 163 -2.92 6.79 2.62
CA LEU A 163 -1.62 7.21 3.14
C LEU A 163 -1.01 8.40 2.41
N LEU A 164 -1.33 8.52 1.12
CA LEU A 164 -0.74 9.52 0.23
C LEU A 164 -1.71 10.63 -0.11
N GLY A 165 -2.97 10.52 0.29
CA GLY A 165 -4.01 11.40 -0.21
C GLY A 165 -4.27 11.19 -1.69
N LEU A 166 -4.27 9.94 -2.19
CA LEU A 166 -4.48 9.62 -3.60
C LEU A 166 -5.37 8.37 -3.78
N ILE A 167 -5.04 7.26 -3.12
CA ILE A 167 -5.70 5.97 -3.31
C ILE A 167 -5.85 5.29 -1.95
N LYS A 168 -7.05 4.77 -1.68
CA LYS A 168 -7.30 4.00 -0.47
C LYS A 168 -6.60 2.64 -0.49
N VAL A 169 -6.12 2.19 0.64
CA VAL A 169 -5.53 0.87 0.86
C VAL A 169 -6.15 0.21 2.09
N GLU A 170 -6.16 -1.13 2.10
CA GLU A 170 -6.58 -1.89 3.28
C GLU A 170 -5.56 -1.69 4.39
N ASN A 171 -6.05 -1.49 5.61
CA ASN A 171 -5.19 -1.38 6.79
C ASN A 171 -4.79 -2.79 7.28
N ASN A 172 -3.61 -3.26 6.87
CA ASN A 172 -3.10 -4.59 7.19
C ASN A 172 -1.81 -4.59 8.03
N GLY A 173 -1.33 -3.43 8.46
CA GLY A 173 -0.11 -3.27 9.26
C GLY A 173 1.21 -3.27 8.48
N PHE A 174 1.17 -3.35 7.14
CA PHE A 174 2.35 -3.33 6.25
C PHE A 174 2.21 -2.29 5.13
N GLU A 175 1.81 -1.09 5.50
CA GLU A 175 1.38 -0.01 4.63
C GLU A 175 2.49 0.56 3.71
N ALA A 176 3.75 0.52 4.12
CA ALA A 176 4.88 1.06 3.33
C ALA A 176 5.22 0.18 2.11
N ILE A 177 4.78 -1.08 2.09
CA ILE A 177 4.85 -1.91 0.88
C ILE A 177 3.83 -1.41 -0.15
N ALA A 178 2.65 -0.97 0.30
CA ALA A 178 1.63 -0.40 -0.57
C ALA A 178 2.05 0.96 -1.17
N GLU A 179 2.92 1.74 -0.50
CA GLU A 179 3.51 2.96 -1.08
C GLU A 179 4.35 2.64 -2.34
N LYS A 180 5.11 1.53 -2.35
CA LYS A 180 5.86 1.06 -3.53
C LYS A 180 4.92 0.62 -4.66
N GLU A 181 3.78 0.03 -4.32
CA GLU A 181 2.77 -0.40 -5.30
C GLU A 181 1.95 0.80 -5.85
N ALA A 182 1.61 1.78 -5.01
CA ALA A 182 0.89 3.00 -5.38
C ALA A 182 1.76 3.96 -6.20
N ALA A 183 3.05 4.12 -5.88
CA ALA A 183 4.01 4.84 -6.72
C ALA A 183 4.16 4.19 -8.12
N GLY A 184 3.92 2.88 -8.23
CA GLY A 184 3.84 2.17 -9.51
C GLY A 184 2.54 2.38 -10.30
N THR A 185 1.53 3.04 -9.72
CA THR A 185 0.23 3.29 -10.37
C THR A 185 0.06 4.69 -10.98
N ALA A 186 1.00 5.62 -10.72
CA ALA A 186 0.99 6.97 -11.28
C ALA A 186 1.64 7.11 -12.68
N GLN A 187 2.08 6.00 -13.30
CA GLN A 187 2.52 6.01 -14.70
C GLN A 187 1.48 5.34 -15.59
N ALA A 188 0.56 6.15 -16.13
CA ALA A 188 -0.12 5.84 -17.38
C ALA A 188 0.91 5.87 -18.52
N GLY A 189 1.64 4.76 -18.67
CA GLY A 189 2.67 4.57 -19.69
C GLY A 189 3.65 3.48 -19.25
N ASN A 190 3.41 2.24 -19.68
CA ASN A 190 4.15 1.03 -19.32
C ASN A 190 4.19 0.69 -17.82
N LYS A 191 3.04 0.23 -17.29
CA LYS A 191 3.05 -0.58 -16.06
C LYS A 191 3.93 -1.80 -16.32
N VAL A 192 5.11 -1.87 -15.70
CA VAL A 192 5.92 -3.09 -15.72
C VAL A 192 5.08 -4.14 -15.00
N LEU A 193 4.48 -5.06 -15.76
CA LEU A 193 3.63 -6.10 -15.21
C LEU A 193 4.53 -7.10 -14.49
N ASN A 194 4.74 -6.88 -13.19
CA ASN A 194 5.58 -7.74 -12.38
C ASN A 194 4.94 -9.12 -12.20
N TYR A 195 5.79 -10.14 -12.25
CA TYR A 195 5.42 -11.49 -11.85
C TYR A 195 5.31 -11.54 -10.33
N VAL A 196 4.41 -12.38 -9.82
CA VAL A 196 4.35 -12.61 -8.38
C VAL A 196 5.57 -13.40 -7.95
N ASP A 197 6.10 -13.09 -6.77
CA ASP A 197 7.14 -13.90 -6.16
C ASP A 197 6.56 -15.28 -5.82
N GLU A 198 7.34 -16.32 -6.13
CA GLU A 198 6.93 -17.70 -5.95
C GLU A 198 7.67 -18.31 -4.75
N PRO A 199 7.17 -18.11 -3.51
CA PRO A 199 7.81 -18.67 -2.34
C PRO A 199 7.83 -20.20 -2.40
N SER A 200 8.80 -20.82 -1.74
CA SER A 200 8.97 -22.29 -1.75
C SER A 200 7.77 -23.05 -1.16
N PHE A 201 6.93 -22.38 -0.37
CA PHE A 201 5.74 -22.93 0.29
C PHE A 201 4.51 -22.07 0.05
N ASN A 202 3.32 -22.66 0.19
CA ASN A 202 2.05 -21.98 0.00
C ASN A 202 1.78 -20.98 1.16
N PRO A 203 1.74 -19.65 0.89
CA PRO A 203 1.53 -18.65 1.92
C PRO A 203 0.08 -18.59 2.42
N ALA A 204 -0.88 -19.14 1.66
CA ALA A 204 -2.30 -19.18 2.02
C ALA A 204 -2.68 -20.42 2.86
N GLY A 205 -1.71 -21.15 3.41
CA GLY A 205 -1.95 -22.33 4.24
C GLY A 205 -2.55 -21.96 5.60
N ILE A 206 -3.72 -22.52 5.93
CA ILE A 206 -4.38 -22.33 7.23
C ILE A 206 -3.85 -23.37 8.21
N GLY A 207 -2.80 -23.01 8.94
CA GLY A 207 -2.17 -23.86 9.96
C GLY A 207 -0.68 -23.56 10.00
N GLY A 208 -0.16 -23.10 11.15
CA GLY A 208 1.15 -22.47 11.33
C GLY A 208 2.43 -23.23 10.93
N ALA A 209 2.35 -24.25 10.06
CA ALA A 209 3.48 -24.89 9.40
C ALA A 209 3.41 -24.66 7.87
N ALA A 210 4.54 -24.33 7.26
CA ALA A 210 4.65 -24.08 5.82
C ALA A 210 4.15 -25.26 4.98
N GLN A 211 3.02 -25.09 4.28
CA GLN A 211 2.39 -26.16 3.52
C GLN A 211 3.02 -26.29 2.13
N PRO A 212 3.27 -27.52 1.62
CA PRO A 212 3.73 -27.70 0.26
C PRO A 212 2.64 -27.26 -0.74
N TRP A 213 3.08 -26.75 -1.88
CA TRP A 213 2.18 -26.36 -2.94
C TRP A 213 1.47 -27.57 -3.57
N SER A 214 0.17 -27.44 -3.84
CA SER A 214 -0.47 -28.22 -4.90
C SER A 214 -0.23 -27.55 -6.25
N ILE A 215 -0.25 -28.31 -7.35
CA ILE A 215 -0.10 -27.75 -8.71
C ILE A 215 -1.16 -26.66 -8.95
N LYS A 216 -2.44 -26.96 -8.68
CA LYS A 216 -3.54 -25.99 -8.86
C LYS A 216 -3.36 -24.75 -7.96
N GLY A 217 -2.89 -24.93 -6.72
CA GLY A 217 -2.62 -23.84 -5.80
C GLY A 217 -1.53 -22.90 -6.31
N ARG A 218 -0.41 -23.45 -6.80
CA ARG A 218 0.70 -22.65 -7.34
C ARG A 218 0.30 -21.90 -8.61
N LEU A 219 -0.41 -22.56 -9.53
CA LEU A 219 -0.93 -21.91 -10.74
C LEU A 219 -1.90 -20.76 -10.41
N LYS A 220 -2.80 -20.97 -9.44
CA LYS A 220 -3.72 -19.92 -8.98
C LYS A 220 -2.98 -18.75 -8.33
N HIS A 221 -1.96 -19.02 -7.52
CA HIS A 221 -1.11 -17.99 -6.90
C HIS A 221 -0.46 -17.08 -7.94
N VAL A 222 0.06 -17.67 -9.03
CA VAL A 222 0.65 -16.90 -10.13
C VAL A 222 -0.35 -16.39 -11.17
N GLN A 223 -1.66 -16.55 -10.92
CA GLN A 223 -2.76 -16.07 -11.76
C GLN A 223 -2.78 -16.70 -13.16
N LEU A 224 -2.26 -17.91 -13.32
CA LEU A 224 -2.36 -18.68 -14.56
C LEU A 224 -3.73 -19.36 -14.66
N PRO A 225 -4.39 -19.31 -15.84
CA PRO A 225 -5.72 -19.90 -16.01
C PRO A 225 -5.63 -21.42 -15.89
N THR A 226 -6.28 -21.98 -14.87
CA THR A 226 -6.37 -23.45 -14.68
C THR A 226 -7.61 -24.04 -15.36
N GLU A 227 -8.54 -23.19 -15.79
CA GLU A 227 -9.85 -23.53 -16.33
C GLU A 227 -10.12 -22.68 -17.58
N GLY A 228 -11.22 -22.94 -18.29
CA GLY A 228 -11.55 -22.25 -19.54
C GLY A 228 -11.08 -22.95 -20.81
N LYS A 229 -11.23 -22.25 -21.95
CA LYS A 229 -10.98 -22.82 -23.29
C LYS A 229 -9.48 -22.98 -23.55
N ILE A 230 -8.68 -22.02 -23.08
CA ILE A 230 -7.22 -22.03 -23.14
C ILE A 230 -6.72 -21.96 -21.70
N ARG A 231 -6.03 -22.99 -21.24
CA ARG A 231 -5.49 -23.07 -19.87
C ARG A 231 -4.00 -23.36 -19.90
N PHE A 232 -3.31 -22.91 -18.87
CA PHE A 232 -1.92 -23.27 -18.66
C PHE A 232 -1.83 -24.72 -18.19
N ILE A 233 -0.92 -25.48 -18.79
CA ILE A 233 -0.68 -26.87 -18.40
C ILE A 233 0.83 -27.03 -18.16
N PRO A 234 1.27 -27.29 -16.91
CA PRO A 234 2.67 -27.51 -16.63
C PRO A 234 3.17 -28.81 -17.29
N ALA A 235 4.48 -28.92 -17.50
CA ALA A 235 5.12 -30.13 -18.01
C ALA A 235 4.76 -31.35 -17.16
N GLU A 236 4.68 -32.54 -17.77
CA GLU A 236 4.30 -33.78 -17.06
C GLU A 236 5.27 -34.13 -15.92
N THR A 237 6.52 -33.68 -16.02
CA THR A 237 7.57 -33.86 -15.01
C THR A 237 7.64 -32.73 -13.97
N TYR A 238 6.75 -31.74 -14.03
CA TYR A 238 6.79 -30.59 -13.14
C TYR A 238 6.40 -30.95 -11.71
N SER A 239 7.21 -30.50 -10.74
CA SER A 239 6.92 -30.56 -9.31
C SER A 239 6.59 -29.18 -8.77
N PRO A 240 5.49 -29.00 -8.02
CA PRO A 240 5.10 -27.70 -7.46
C PRO A 240 5.99 -27.25 -6.29
N THR A 241 6.98 -28.04 -5.87
CA THR A 241 8.02 -27.61 -4.91
C THR A 241 9.02 -26.63 -5.54
N ASN A 242 9.16 -26.64 -6.87
CA ASN A 242 10.08 -25.79 -7.61
C ASN A 242 9.32 -24.68 -8.34
N PRO A 243 9.96 -23.51 -8.58
CA PRO A 243 9.44 -22.47 -9.49
C PRO A 243 9.00 -22.99 -10.84
N LEU A 244 7.94 -22.38 -11.37
CA LEU A 244 7.50 -22.67 -12.72
C LEU A 244 8.63 -22.31 -13.69
N PRO A 245 8.91 -23.16 -14.70
CA PRO A 245 9.94 -22.88 -15.69
C PRO A 245 9.70 -21.55 -16.41
N ARG A 246 10.77 -20.78 -16.58
CA ARG A 246 10.75 -19.47 -17.25
C ARG A 246 11.37 -19.52 -18.63
N GLY A 247 10.80 -18.77 -19.54
CA GLY A 247 11.30 -18.58 -20.90
C GLY A 247 12.23 -17.36 -21.03
N PRO A 248 12.70 -17.08 -22.27
CA PRO A 248 13.62 -15.97 -22.55
C PRO A 248 13.03 -14.59 -22.27
N ASN A 249 11.70 -14.44 -22.29
CA ASN A 249 11.01 -13.19 -21.95
C ASN A 249 10.55 -13.17 -20.48
N ASN A 250 11.12 -14.04 -19.64
CA ASN A 250 10.74 -14.24 -18.25
C ASN A 250 9.28 -14.75 -18.05
N GLY A 251 8.64 -15.20 -19.14
CA GLY A 251 7.29 -15.76 -19.11
C GLY A 251 7.25 -17.21 -18.64
N TYR A 252 6.05 -17.70 -18.30
CA TYR A 252 5.88 -19.09 -17.85
C TYR A 252 5.81 -20.05 -19.03
N ILE A 253 6.55 -21.16 -18.95
CA ILE A 253 6.57 -22.16 -20.03
C ILE A 253 5.59 -23.30 -19.73
N ASP A 254 4.65 -23.51 -20.64
CA ASP A 254 3.73 -24.64 -20.56
C ASP A 254 4.32 -25.94 -21.16
N LYS A 255 3.60 -27.06 -21.03
CA LYS A 255 4.04 -28.38 -21.53
C LYS A 255 4.25 -28.44 -23.04
N PHE A 256 3.68 -27.51 -23.79
CA PHE A 256 3.81 -27.42 -25.24
C PHE A 256 4.98 -26.51 -25.63
N GLY A 257 5.64 -25.87 -24.66
CA GLY A 257 6.72 -24.93 -24.88
C GLY A 257 6.25 -23.52 -25.22
N ASN A 258 4.96 -23.19 -25.01
CA ASN A 258 4.50 -21.82 -25.18
C ASN A 258 4.92 -20.98 -23.98
N GLU A 259 5.29 -19.73 -24.24
CA GLU A 259 5.68 -18.79 -23.21
C GLU A 259 4.54 -17.82 -22.90
N TRP A 260 4.12 -17.78 -21.64
CA TRP A 260 3.02 -16.95 -21.15
C TRP A 260 3.60 -15.69 -20.49
N VAL A 261 3.48 -14.57 -21.20
CA VAL A 261 3.99 -13.26 -20.76
C VAL A 261 2.84 -12.40 -20.26
N LYS A 262 3.06 -11.62 -19.19
CA LYS A 262 2.04 -10.64 -18.77
C LYS A 262 2.00 -9.50 -19.79
N GLY A 263 0.87 -9.34 -20.47
CA GLY A 263 0.57 -8.28 -21.42
C GLY A 263 -0.46 -7.29 -20.88
N PRO A 264 -0.55 -6.07 -21.46
CA PRO A 264 -1.52 -5.07 -21.04
C PRO A 264 -2.95 -5.61 -21.18
N SER A 265 -3.80 -5.29 -20.21
CA SER A 265 -5.22 -5.65 -20.31
C SER A 265 -5.93 -4.82 -21.37
N ARG A 266 -6.73 -5.48 -22.20
CA ARG A 266 -7.63 -4.84 -23.18
C ARG A 266 -9.09 -5.23 -22.92
N THR A 267 -9.31 -6.22 -22.06
CA THR A 267 -10.61 -6.70 -21.60
C THR A 267 -11.06 -5.95 -20.36
N TYR A 268 -12.28 -5.41 -20.41
CA TYR A 268 -12.87 -4.67 -19.29
C TYR A 268 -12.93 -5.53 -18.02
N GLY A 269 -12.41 -4.98 -16.91
CA GLY A 269 -12.39 -5.64 -15.60
C GLY A 269 -11.27 -6.66 -15.36
N GLN A 270 -10.39 -6.89 -16.34
CA GLN A 270 -9.21 -7.73 -16.17
C GLN A 270 -7.98 -6.88 -15.85
N ALA A 271 -7.14 -7.31 -14.90
CA ALA A 271 -5.94 -6.57 -14.51
C ALA A 271 -4.84 -6.61 -15.58
N PHE A 272 -4.74 -7.72 -16.30
CA PHE A 272 -3.81 -7.95 -17.42
C PHE A 272 -4.34 -9.10 -18.29
N GLU A 273 -3.72 -9.32 -19.43
CA GLU A 273 -3.94 -10.48 -20.29
C GLU A 273 -2.63 -11.24 -20.45
N TRP A 274 -2.71 -12.56 -20.58
CA TRP A 274 -1.57 -13.38 -20.94
C TRP A 274 -1.32 -13.25 -22.44
N ASP A 275 -0.19 -12.69 -22.81
CA ASP A 275 0.35 -12.79 -24.17
C ASP A 275 1.11 -14.10 -24.30
N VAL A 276 0.49 -15.06 -24.97
CA VAL A 276 0.99 -16.42 -25.11
C VAL A 276 1.74 -16.55 -26.43
N GLN A 277 3.07 -16.57 -26.36
CA GLN A 277 3.96 -16.79 -27.48
C GLN A 277 3.97 -18.28 -27.86
N LEU A 278 3.47 -18.61 -29.05
CA LEU A 278 3.24 -19.99 -29.47
C LEU A 278 4.51 -20.67 -30.00
N SER A 279 4.88 -21.78 -29.38
CA SER A 279 5.91 -22.69 -29.89
C SER A 279 5.46 -23.36 -31.19
N PRO A 280 6.35 -24.03 -31.95
CA PRO A 280 5.92 -24.83 -33.12
C PRO A 280 4.81 -25.84 -32.82
N LYS A 281 4.83 -26.46 -31.62
CA LYS A 281 3.76 -27.36 -31.16
C LYS A 281 2.50 -26.59 -30.81
N GLY A 282 2.62 -25.43 -30.16
CA GLY A 282 1.51 -24.54 -29.86
C GLY A 282 0.79 -24.05 -31.11
N ARG A 283 1.54 -23.65 -32.15
CA ARG A 283 0.98 -23.20 -33.43
C ARG A 283 0.16 -24.30 -34.13
N ALA A 284 0.60 -25.55 -34.06
CA ALA A 284 -0.17 -26.67 -34.61
C ALA A 284 -1.52 -26.90 -33.89
N GLN A 285 -1.63 -26.57 -32.60
CA GLN A 285 -2.84 -26.81 -31.80
C GLN A 285 -3.74 -25.58 -31.67
N LEU A 286 -3.15 -24.40 -31.56
CA LEU A 286 -3.79 -23.13 -31.21
C LEU A 286 -3.62 -22.06 -32.28
N GLY A 287 -2.92 -22.34 -33.39
CA GLY A 287 -2.74 -21.38 -34.48
C GLY A 287 -4.06 -20.88 -35.07
N TRP A 288 -5.13 -21.69 -35.03
CA TRP A 288 -6.48 -21.27 -35.46
C TRP A 288 -7.08 -20.15 -34.59
N ALA A 289 -6.58 -19.96 -33.37
CA ALA A 289 -7.04 -18.97 -32.41
C ALA A 289 -6.27 -17.64 -32.51
N SER A 290 -5.11 -17.64 -33.16
CA SER A 290 -4.23 -16.50 -33.33
C SER A 290 -4.42 -15.85 -34.71
N ARG A 291 -4.43 -14.52 -34.81
CA ARG A 291 -4.52 -13.81 -36.10
C ARG A 291 -3.24 -13.87 -36.93
N ASP A 292 -2.08 -13.85 -36.29
CA ASP A 292 -0.78 -13.94 -36.96
C ASP A 292 -0.18 -15.35 -36.91
N GLY A 293 -0.84 -16.26 -36.18
CA GLY A 293 -0.42 -17.63 -35.97
C GLY A 293 0.77 -17.77 -35.01
N SER A 294 1.23 -16.70 -34.35
CA SER A 294 2.46 -16.67 -33.55
C SER A 294 2.25 -16.36 -32.08
N HIS A 295 1.24 -15.57 -31.73
CA HIS A 295 0.89 -15.28 -30.34
C HIS A 295 -0.63 -15.19 -30.12
N LEU A 296 -1.07 -15.32 -28.87
CA LEU A 296 -2.48 -15.33 -28.49
C LEU A 296 -2.68 -14.55 -27.19
N ASN A 297 -3.68 -13.67 -27.15
CA ASN A 297 -4.06 -13.01 -25.91
C ASN A 297 -5.14 -13.82 -25.17
N VAL A 298 -4.85 -14.16 -23.92
CA VAL A 298 -5.67 -15.02 -23.08
C VAL A 298 -5.99 -14.32 -21.76
N SER A 299 -7.26 -14.23 -21.41
CA SER A 299 -7.71 -13.66 -20.13
C SER A 299 -7.35 -14.56 -18.93
N LEU A 300 -7.50 -14.03 -17.71
CA LEU A 300 -7.26 -14.78 -16.48
C LEU A 300 -8.22 -15.97 -16.29
N ASP A 301 -9.38 -15.96 -16.95
CA ASP A 301 -10.35 -17.06 -16.98
C ASP A 301 -10.21 -17.97 -18.22
N GLY A 302 -9.12 -17.85 -18.98
CA GLY A 302 -8.78 -18.77 -20.06
C GLY A 302 -9.61 -18.58 -21.33
N LYS A 303 -10.12 -17.37 -21.60
CA LYS A 303 -10.81 -17.00 -22.83
C LYS A 303 -9.85 -16.27 -23.76
N ILE A 304 -10.07 -16.44 -25.06
CA ILE A 304 -9.36 -15.68 -26.08
C ILE A 304 -9.97 -14.28 -26.11
N THR A 305 -9.17 -13.26 -25.83
CA THR A 305 -9.63 -11.87 -25.73
C THR A 305 -9.57 -11.16 -27.08
N HIS A 306 -8.54 -11.48 -27.87
CA HIS A 306 -8.32 -10.92 -29.19
C HIS A 306 -7.82 -12.01 -30.15
N LYS A 307 -8.36 -11.99 -31.38
CA LYS A 307 -7.78 -12.73 -32.50
C LYS A 307 -6.76 -11.84 -33.16
#